data_AF-A0A536K2P6-F1
#
_entry.id   AF-A0A536K2P6-F1
#
_cell.length_a   1.000
_cell.length_b   1.000
_cell.length_c   1.000
_cell.angle_alpha   90.00
_cell.angle_beta   90.00
_cell.angle_gamma   90.00
#
_symmetry.space_group_name_H-M   'P 1'
#
loop_
_entity.id
_entity.type
_entity.pdbx_description
1 polymer ?
#
loop_
_entity_poly.entity_id
_entity_poly.type
_entity_poly.pdbx_seq_one_letter_code
_entity_poly.pdbx_strand_id
1 'polypeptide(L)'
;MRVTHCPVNTAGIPWTNVQALRARGVDAQLVVFNRYKLHPEADIDLRRSGRFLRRQLTQARAFARLAPVTDIFHFYFGLTLLPKSIQFPLLRVLGKRSVMHFLGSDIRGKQPQQLAWA
;
A
#
# COMPACT_ATOMS: atom_id res chain seq x y z
N MET A 1 -13.36 8.82 -8.84
CA MET A 1 -12.08 8.84 -8.10
C MET A 1 -11.63 7.41 -7.91
N ARG A 2 -10.37 7.10 -8.25
CA ARG A 2 -9.78 5.76 -8.22
C ARG A 2 -8.74 5.65 -7.12
N VAL A 3 -8.97 4.75 -6.16
CA VAL A 3 -8.14 4.59 -4.95
C VAL A 3 -7.53 3.20 -4.92
N THR A 4 -6.20 3.13 -4.89
CA THR A 4 -5.48 1.86 -4.80
C THR A 4 -4.88 1.71 -3.40
N HIS A 5 -5.40 0.77 -2.63
CA HIS A 5 -4.86 0.34 -1.35
C HIS A 5 -3.74 -0.68 -1.59
N CYS A 6 -2.60 -0.53 -0.91
CA CYS A 6 -1.47 -1.43 -1.06
C CYS A 6 -0.47 -1.33 0.12
N PRO A 7 0.51 -2.24 0.26
CA PRO A 7 0.68 -3.47 -0.50
C PRO A 7 0.38 -4.74 0.34
N VAL A 8 -0.33 -4.60 1.45
CA VAL A 8 -0.63 -5.71 2.37
C VAL A 8 -2.07 -5.61 2.87
N ASN A 9 -2.64 -6.73 3.33
CA ASN A 9 -3.96 -6.79 3.96
C ASN A 9 -3.83 -7.07 5.47
N THR A 10 -3.13 -6.21 6.20
CA THR A 10 -2.88 -6.40 7.63
C THR A 10 -4.19 -6.44 8.41
N ALA A 11 -4.47 -7.57 9.06
CA ALA A 11 -5.67 -7.81 9.86
C ALA A 11 -7.00 -7.53 9.14
N GLY A 12 -7.03 -7.61 7.80
CA GLY A 12 -8.23 -7.30 7.02
C GLY A 12 -8.62 -5.82 6.96
N ILE A 13 -7.86 -4.92 7.59
CA ILE A 13 -8.16 -3.49 7.66
C ILE A 13 -8.17 -2.86 6.26
N PRO A 14 -7.14 -3.08 5.40
CA PRO A 14 -7.14 -2.54 4.04
C PRO A 14 -8.34 -3.00 3.21
N TRP A 15 -8.72 -4.28 3.30
CA TRP A 15 -9.87 -4.81 2.59
C TRP A 15 -11.19 -4.19 3.05
N THR A 16 -11.37 -4.08 4.37
CA THR A 16 -12.55 -3.44 4.96
C THR A 16 -12.69 -2.00 4.48
N ASN A 17 -11.59 -1.24 4.41
CA ASN A 17 -11.61 0.13 3.89
C ASN A 17 -12.01 0.17 2.40
N VAL A 18 -11.50 -0.75 1.57
CA VAL A 18 -11.87 -0.84 0.16
C VAL A 18 -13.36 -1.12 0.00
N GLN A 19 -13.91 -2.06 0.76
CA GLN A 19 -15.34 -2.37 0.75
C GLN A 19 -16.18 -1.17 1.18
N ALA A 20 -15.78 -0.46 2.23
CA ALA A 20 -16.47 0.74 2.71
C ALA A 20 -16.42 1.91 1.72
N LEU A 21 -15.36 2.02 0.90
CA LEU A 21 -15.26 3.00 -0.18
C LEU A 21 -16.15 2.62 -1.37
N ARG A 22 -16.13 1.34 -1.77
CA ARG A 22 -17.01 0.81 -2.83
C ARG A 22 -18.48 1.01 -2.51
N ALA A 23 -18.88 0.76 -1.26
CA ALA A 23 -20.24 1.01 -0.78
C ALA A 23 -20.68 2.49 -0.90
N ARG A 24 -19.72 3.42 -1.03
CA ARG A 24 -19.96 4.86 -1.27
C ARG A 24 -19.77 5.27 -2.74
N GLY A 25 -19.70 4.32 -3.66
CA GLY A 25 -19.53 4.58 -5.09
C GLY A 25 -18.11 5.00 -5.50
N VAL A 26 -17.11 4.81 -4.64
CA VAL A 26 -15.70 5.05 -4.99
C VAL A 26 -15.12 3.81 -5.67
N ASP A 27 -14.46 4.01 -6.80
CA ASP A 27 -13.66 2.97 -7.45
C ASP A 27 -12.40 2.71 -6.60
N ALA A 28 -12.45 1.68 -5.76
CA ALA A 28 -11.36 1.32 -4.88
C ALA A 28 -10.93 -0.13 -5.13
N GLN A 29 -9.63 -0.40 -5.00
CA GLN A 29 -9.07 -1.75 -5.09
C GLN A 29 -7.96 -1.98 -4.07
N LEU A 30 -7.76 -3.23 -3.68
CA LEU A 30 -6.66 -3.69 -2.85
C LEU A 30 -5.69 -4.54 -3.68
N VAL A 31 -4.45 -4.05 -3.77
CA VAL A 31 -3.32 -4.75 -4.38
C VAL A 31 -2.35 -5.17 -3.29
N VAL A 32 -2.06 -6.46 -3.18
CA VAL A 32 -1.14 -7.00 -2.18
C VAL A 32 0.09 -7.65 -2.81
N PHE A 33 1.21 -7.63 -2.09
CA PHE A 33 2.39 -8.40 -2.48
C PHE A 33 2.11 -9.89 -2.55
N ASN A 34 1.44 -10.39 -1.51
CA ASN A 34 1.06 -11.77 -1.31
C ASN A 34 -0.17 -11.79 -0.41
N ARG A 35 -1.13 -12.68 -0.66
CA ARG A 35 -2.25 -12.93 0.24
C ARG A 35 -1.77 -13.54 1.57
N TYR A 36 -2.35 -13.09 2.68
CA TYR A 36 -2.14 -13.72 3.98
C TYR A 36 -3.06 -14.94 4.16
N LYS A 37 -2.70 -15.84 5.07
CA LYS A 37 -3.53 -17.04 5.35
C LYS A 37 -4.87 -16.67 6.00
N LEU A 38 -4.86 -15.78 6.99
CA LEU A 38 -6.05 -15.40 7.76
C LEU A 38 -6.91 -14.33 7.07
N HIS A 39 -6.28 -13.42 6.33
CA HIS A 39 -6.96 -12.37 5.56
C HIS A 39 -6.46 -12.38 4.11
N PRO A 40 -6.92 -13.36 3.30
CA PRO A 40 -6.48 -13.54 1.92
C PRO A 40 -7.13 -12.58 0.94
N GLU A 41 -8.05 -11.72 1.39
CA GLU A 41 -8.82 -10.85 0.52
C GLU A 41 -7.92 -9.80 -0.14
N ALA A 42 -8.00 -9.72 -1.46
CA ALA A 42 -7.39 -8.69 -2.29
C ALA A 42 -7.93 -8.86 -3.72
N ASP A 43 -8.08 -7.75 -4.43
CA ASP A 43 -8.44 -7.79 -5.85
C ASP A 43 -7.26 -8.29 -6.68
N ILE A 44 -6.04 -7.89 -6.33
CA ILE A 44 -4.82 -8.28 -7.03
C ILE A 44 -3.80 -8.82 -6.04
N ASP A 45 -3.34 -10.05 -6.27
CA ASP A 45 -2.16 -10.62 -5.63
C ASP A 45 -0.99 -10.60 -6.62
N LEU A 46 0.07 -9.86 -6.27
CA LEU A 46 1.27 -9.76 -7.11
C LEU A 46 2.12 -11.04 -7.11
N ARG A 47 1.80 -12.02 -6.25
CA ARG A 47 2.52 -13.29 -6.08
C ARG A 47 4.02 -13.07 -5.98
N ARG A 48 4.40 -12.03 -5.24
CA ARG A 48 5.78 -11.55 -5.12
C ARG A 48 6.64 -12.65 -4.51
N SER A 49 7.58 -13.18 -5.28
CA SER A 49 8.39 -14.36 -4.93
C SER A 49 9.81 -14.28 -5.51
N GLY A 50 10.69 -15.19 -5.08
CA GLY A 50 12.09 -15.27 -5.54
C GLY A 50 13.04 -14.30 -4.84
N ARG A 51 14.18 -14.04 -5.47
CA ARG A 51 15.26 -13.17 -4.95
C ARG A 51 14.89 -11.69 -4.99
N PHE A 52 15.65 -10.86 -4.28
CA PHE A 52 15.41 -9.42 -4.14
C PHE A 52 15.12 -8.71 -5.47
N LEU A 53 15.97 -8.84 -6.48
CA LEU A 53 15.78 -8.17 -7.78
C LEU A 53 14.46 -8.56 -8.46
N ARG A 54 14.09 -9.84 -8.43
CA ARG A 54 12.82 -10.32 -8.98
C ARG A 54 11.62 -9.69 -8.25
N ARG A 55 11.70 -9.60 -6.91
CA ARG A 55 10.67 -8.94 -6.10
C ARG A 55 10.56 -7.45 -6.44
N GLN A 56 11.69 -6.75 -6.58
CA GLN A 56 11.69 -5.34 -6.96
C GLN A 56 11.09 -5.13 -8.36
N LEU A 57 11.44 -5.98 -9.32
CA LEU A 57 10.88 -5.92 -10.68
C LEU A 57 9.37 -6.17 -10.70
N THR A 58 8.87 -7.16 -9.94
CA THR A 58 7.42 -7.41 -9.80
C THR A 58 6.70 -6.17 -9.27
N GLN A 59 7.25 -5.53 -8.24
CA GLN A 59 6.61 -4.35 -7.65
C GLN A 59 6.70 -3.12 -8.57
N ALA A 60 7.82 -2.93 -9.27
CA ALA A 60 7.99 -1.85 -10.25
C ALA A 60 7.01 -1.99 -11.42
N ARG A 61 6.83 -3.21 -11.94
CA ARG A 61 5.82 -3.51 -12.97
C ARG A 61 4.40 -3.25 -12.47
N ALA A 62 4.11 -3.61 -11.22
CA ALA A 62 2.81 -3.30 -10.60
C ALA A 62 2.59 -1.80 -10.52
N PHE A 63 3.57 -1.03 -10.03
CA PHE A 63 3.48 0.42 -9.97
C PHE A 63 3.27 1.05 -11.36
N ALA A 64 4.03 0.63 -12.37
CA ALA A 64 3.88 1.14 -13.74
C ALA A 64 2.47 0.90 -14.31
N ARG A 65 1.85 -0.24 -13.98
CA ARG A 65 0.46 -0.55 -14.39
C ARG A 65 -0.58 0.27 -13.61
N LEU A 66 -0.36 0.47 -12.32
CA LEU A 66 -1.32 1.14 -11.43
C LEU A 66 -1.28 2.66 -11.53
N ALA A 67 -0.10 3.25 -11.76
CA ALA A 67 0.10 4.70 -11.83
C ALA A 67 -0.87 5.42 -12.80
N PRO A 68 -1.09 4.99 -14.05
CA PRO A 68 -2.02 5.68 -14.95
C PRO A 68 -3.49 5.57 -14.52
N VAL A 69 -3.84 4.51 -13.79
CA VAL A 69 -5.24 4.19 -13.42
C VAL A 69 -5.59 4.49 -11.96
N THR A 70 -4.67 5.07 -11.20
CA THR A 70 -4.87 5.42 -9.79
C THR A 70 -4.78 6.92 -9.61
N ASP A 71 -5.71 7.49 -8.84
CA ASP A 71 -5.68 8.91 -8.46
C ASP A 71 -5.07 9.07 -7.06
N ILE A 72 -5.38 8.14 -6.15
CA ILE A 72 -4.87 8.11 -4.76
C ILE A 72 -4.29 6.73 -4.42
N PHE A 73 -3.05 6.70 -3.94
CA PHE A 73 -2.45 5.51 -3.34
C PHE A 73 -2.60 5.52 -1.82
N HIS A 74 -3.22 4.50 -1.23
CA HIS A 74 -3.35 4.33 0.21
C HIS A 74 -2.40 3.23 0.68
N PHE A 75 -1.30 3.63 1.31
CA PHE A 75 -0.26 2.75 1.81
C PHE A 75 -0.50 2.38 3.27
N TYR A 76 -0.10 1.17 3.66
CA TYR A 76 -0.23 0.67 5.02
C TYR A 76 1.11 0.28 5.61
N PHE A 77 1.24 0.43 6.93
CA PHE A 77 2.37 -0.12 7.70
C PHE A 77 3.75 0.40 7.28
N GLY A 78 3.81 1.62 6.71
CA GLY A 78 5.06 2.15 6.16
C GLY A 78 5.59 1.36 4.97
N LEU A 79 4.76 0.57 4.27
CA LEU A 79 5.16 -0.18 3.08
C LEU A 79 4.62 0.51 1.81
N THR A 80 5.43 0.47 0.76
CA THR A 80 5.15 1.06 -0.56
C THR A 80 5.50 0.05 -1.66
N LEU A 81 5.06 0.27 -2.91
CA LEU A 81 5.41 -0.62 -4.03
C LEU A 81 6.88 -0.44 -4.47
N LEU A 82 7.38 0.79 -4.45
CA LEU A 82 8.79 1.12 -4.68
C LEU A 82 9.46 1.53 -3.36
N PRO A 83 10.80 1.57 -3.27
CA PRO A 83 11.48 2.20 -2.13
C PRO A 83 10.94 3.61 -1.88
N LYS A 84 10.70 3.98 -0.62
CA LYS A 84 10.04 5.25 -0.24
C LYS A 84 10.71 6.49 -0.85
N SER A 85 12.04 6.49 -0.88
CA SER A 85 12.87 7.55 -1.47
C SER A 85 12.59 7.77 -2.96
N ILE A 86 12.03 6.78 -3.66
CA ILE A 86 11.67 6.84 -5.07
C ILE A 86 10.15 6.98 -5.24
N GLN A 87 9.36 6.25 -4.44
CA GLN A 87 7.90 6.21 -4.53
C GLN A 87 7.29 7.60 -4.43
N PHE A 88 7.61 8.37 -3.39
CA PHE A 88 6.95 9.65 -3.15
C PHE A 88 7.35 10.74 -4.15
N PRO A 89 8.63 10.88 -4.54
CA PRO A 89 8.98 11.78 -5.65
C PRO A 89 8.27 11.42 -6.95
N LEU A 90 8.18 10.13 -7.30
CA LEU A 90 7.45 9.72 -8.51
C LEU A 90 5.95 10.04 -8.43
N LEU A 91 5.30 9.79 -7.30
CA LEU A 91 3.89 10.17 -7.14
C LEU A 91 3.69 11.68 -7.29
N ARG A 92 4.61 12.50 -6.74
CA ARG A 92 4.58 13.96 -6.91
C ARG A 92 4.72 14.37 -8.38
N VAL A 93 5.70 13.83 -9.09
CA VAL A 93 5.92 14.11 -10.53
C VAL A 93 4.70 13.69 -11.36
N LEU A 94 4.07 12.56 -11.02
CA LEU A 94 2.89 12.03 -11.72
C LEU A 94 1.57 12.68 -11.27
N GLY A 95 1.60 13.69 -10.39
CA GLY A 95 0.40 14.37 -9.88
C GLY A 95 -0.52 13.49 -9.04
N LYS A 96 0.00 12.41 -8.46
CA LYS A 96 -0.76 11.43 -7.67
C LYS A 96 -0.74 11.79 -6.19
N ARG A 97 -1.87 11.61 -5.51
CA ARG A 97 -1.96 11.78 -4.06
C ARG A 97 -1.65 10.47 -3.35
N SER A 98 -1.19 10.55 -2.10
CA SER A 98 -1.00 9.37 -1.27
C SER A 98 -1.39 9.58 0.18
N VAL A 99 -1.89 8.51 0.80
CA VAL A 99 -2.17 8.42 2.24
C VAL A 99 -1.30 7.31 2.81
N MET A 100 -0.68 7.53 3.98
CA MET A 100 0.03 6.51 4.73
C MET A 100 -0.75 6.22 6.03
N HIS A 101 -1.17 4.98 6.21
CA HIS A 101 -1.91 4.53 7.38
C HIS A 101 -1.04 3.62 8.24
N PHE A 102 -0.62 4.15 9.38
CA PHE A 102 0.13 3.43 10.40
C PHE A 102 -0.81 2.61 11.29
N LEU A 103 -0.44 1.36 11.57
CA LEU A 103 -1.26 0.41 12.34
C LEU A 103 -0.61 0.06 13.70
N GLY A 104 0.26 0.94 14.20
CA GLY A 104 0.83 0.88 15.55
C GLY A 104 2.14 0.09 15.69
N SER A 105 2.70 -0.50 14.63
CA SER A 105 4.03 -1.14 14.73
C SER A 105 5.19 -0.16 14.57
N ASP A 106 4.91 1.01 14.01
CA ASP A 106 5.78 2.17 14.01
C ASP A 106 6.09 2.69 15.42
N ILE A 107 5.23 2.40 16.40
CA ILE A 107 5.40 2.79 17.82
C ILE A 107 5.68 1.61 18.76
N ARG A 108 5.46 0.36 18.32
CA ARG A 108 5.61 -0.83 19.16
C ARG A 108 7.04 -0.96 19.70
N GLY A 109 7.16 -1.07 21.03
CA GLY A 109 8.44 -1.26 21.72
C GLY A 109 9.29 0.01 21.84
N LYS A 110 8.77 1.18 21.44
CA LYS A 110 9.46 2.46 21.61
C LYS A 110 9.05 3.13 22.92
N GLN A 111 10.02 3.74 23.58
CA GLN A 111 9.79 4.58 24.74
C GLN A 111 9.15 5.92 24.33
N PRO A 112 8.35 6.57 25.19
CA PRO A 112 7.73 7.86 24.88
C PRO A 112 8.72 8.92 24.39
N GLN A 113 9.94 8.97 24.93
CA GLN A 113 10.98 9.91 24.50
C GLN A 113 11.41 9.69 23.04
N GLN A 114 11.35 8.46 22.55
CA GLN A 114 11.66 8.11 21.15
C GLN A 114 10.50 8.42 20.18
N LEU A 115 9.33 8.75 20.73
CA LEU A 115 8.12 9.13 19.99
C LEU A 115 7.82 10.63 20.10
N ALA A 116 8.56 11.35 20.94
CA ALA A 116 8.44 12.80 21.07
C ALA A 116 8.73 13.43 19.70
N TRP A 117 7.74 14.15 19.18
CA TRP A 117 7.89 14.92 17.96
C TRP A 117 8.86 16.07 18.24
N ALA A 118 9.99 16.08 17.54
CA ALA A 118 10.96 17.18 17.55
C ALA A 118 10.57 18.26 16.53
#